data_AF-G7LKZ8-F1
#
_entry.id   AF-G7LKZ8-F1
#
_cell.length_a   1.000
_cell.length_b   1.000
_cell.length_c   1.000
_cell.angle_alpha   90.00
_cell.angle_beta   90.00
_cell.angle_gamma   90.00
#
_symmetry.space_group_name_H-M   'P 1'
#
loop_
_entity.id
_entity.type
_entity.pdbx_description
1 polymer ?
#
loop_
_entity_poly.entity_id
_entity_poly.type
_entity_poly.pdbx_seq_one_letter_code
_entity_poly.pdbx_strand_id
1 'polypeptide(L)'
;MKPEISTAVMIEGIRQIAGNGQSTSDNFLNLVADRIELLLASESGMSLELNSVRCALDIPPGESVQSGVVKELTRLNTEILALRSELAELQNQEPFMYGIMTPDGRAYFDEFCVCEDKGLLEDEIYYLNEDMADGEPKYSVVPLYAAPVPPAPTISFYRDGIETAAKWVDKQREAYDSEHGRHDPDTGTFEFGNDAQQEHSSTLVDIAEGIRALHPNAAAPQHKDGDA
;
A
#
# COMPACT_ATOMS: atom_id res chain seq x y z
N MET A 1 -35.95 -4.83 -26.33
CA MET A 1 -34.60 -4.28 -26.10
C MET A 1 -33.59 -5.32 -26.57
N LYS A 2 -32.68 -4.98 -27.48
CA LYS A 2 -31.55 -5.86 -27.80
C LYS A 2 -30.55 -5.74 -26.64
N PRO A 3 -29.97 -6.83 -26.13
CA PRO A 3 -28.87 -6.73 -25.18
C PRO A 3 -27.66 -6.17 -25.93
N GLU A 4 -27.21 -4.97 -25.57
CA GLU A 4 -25.90 -4.47 -25.99
C GLU A 4 -24.86 -5.26 -25.21
N ILE A 5 -24.22 -6.21 -25.89
CA ILE A 5 -23.11 -6.96 -25.31
C ILE A 5 -21.91 -6.00 -25.27
N SER A 6 -21.39 -5.75 -24.07
CA SER A 6 -20.19 -4.93 -23.87
C SER A 6 -19.01 -5.48 -24.69
N THR A 7 -18.21 -4.61 -25.27
CA THR A 7 -17.04 -4.98 -26.08
C THR A 7 -16.05 -5.85 -25.30
N ALA A 8 -15.92 -5.64 -23.99
CA ALA A 8 -15.11 -6.50 -23.12
C ALA A 8 -15.65 -7.94 -23.07
N VAL A 9 -16.98 -8.10 -23.04
CA VAL A 9 -17.64 -9.41 -23.08
C VAL A 9 -17.47 -10.08 -24.44
N MET A 10 -17.40 -9.31 -25.53
CA MET A 10 -17.09 -9.85 -26.86
C MET A 10 -15.64 -10.32 -26.99
N ILE A 11 -14.67 -9.56 -26.46
CA ILE A 11 -13.25 -9.95 -26.45
C ILE A 11 -13.05 -11.23 -25.64
N GLU A 12 -13.64 -11.30 -24.46
CA GLU A 12 -13.57 -12.48 -23.60
C GLU A 12 -14.24 -13.69 -24.26
N GLY A 13 -15.38 -13.48 -24.94
CA GLY A 13 -16.02 -14.51 -25.74
C GLY A 13 -15.12 -15.06 -26.86
N ILE A 14 -14.34 -14.19 -27.54
CA ILE A 14 -13.38 -14.61 -28.58
C ILE A 14 -12.25 -15.45 -27.96
N ARG A 15 -11.74 -15.07 -26.79
CA ARG A 15 -10.69 -15.82 -26.06
C ARG A 15 -11.20 -17.18 -25.58
N GLN A 16 -12.46 -17.27 -25.13
CA GLN A 16 -13.08 -18.54 -24.76
C GLN A 16 -13.28 -19.49 -25.95
N ILE A 17 -13.58 -18.94 -27.14
CA ILE A 17 -13.69 -19.72 -28.38
C ILE A 17 -12.30 -20.21 -28.84
N ALA A 18 -11.24 -19.43 -28.59
CA ALA A 18 -9.88 -19.83 -28.93
C ALA A 18 -9.38 -21.04 -28.11
N GLY A 19 -9.92 -21.30 -26.91
CA GLY A 19 -9.50 -22.42 -26.07
C GLY A 19 -8.01 -22.42 -25.70
N ASN A 20 -7.56 -23.35 -24.86
CA ASN A 20 -6.13 -23.51 -24.49
C ASN A 20 -5.30 -24.24 -25.58
N GLY A 21 -5.77 -24.23 -26.82
CA GLY A 21 -5.23 -25.05 -27.91
C GLY A 21 -4.08 -24.39 -28.67
N GLN A 22 -3.10 -25.20 -29.09
CA GLN A 22 -1.99 -24.81 -29.97
C GLN A 22 -2.38 -24.84 -31.47
N SER A 23 -3.67 -24.71 -31.80
CA SER A 23 -4.08 -24.74 -33.22
C SER A 23 -3.87 -23.37 -33.87
N THR A 24 -3.62 -23.36 -35.19
CA THR A 24 -3.41 -22.13 -35.95
C THR A 24 -4.63 -21.18 -35.90
N SER A 25 -5.83 -21.75 -35.74
CA SER A 25 -7.08 -20.99 -35.58
C SER A 25 -7.18 -20.32 -34.21
N ASP A 26 -6.71 -20.99 -33.15
CA ASP A 26 -6.73 -20.45 -31.79
C ASP A 26 -5.76 -19.27 -31.67
N ASN A 27 -4.59 -19.39 -32.30
CA ASN A 27 -3.62 -18.30 -32.41
C ASN A 27 -4.19 -17.10 -33.17
N PHE A 28 -4.98 -17.33 -34.23
CA PHE A 28 -5.62 -16.27 -34.98
C PHE A 28 -6.69 -15.55 -34.16
N LEU A 29 -7.53 -16.30 -33.42
CA LEU A 29 -8.57 -15.71 -32.58
C LEU A 29 -7.99 -14.89 -31.42
N ASN A 30 -6.90 -15.36 -30.81
CA ASN A 30 -6.15 -14.58 -29.82
C ASN A 30 -5.56 -13.31 -30.43
N LEU A 31 -4.97 -13.38 -31.63
CA LEU A 31 -4.44 -12.20 -32.34
C LEU A 31 -5.55 -11.18 -32.67
N VAL A 32 -6.74 -11.65 -33.03
CA VAL A 32 -7.91 -10.80 -33.29
C VAL A 32 -8.37 -10.12 -32.00
N ALA A 33 -8.43 -10.84 -30.88
CA ALA A 33 -8.74 -10.26 -29.58
C ALA A 33 -7.73 -9.17 -29.19
N ASP A 34 -6.43 -9.47 -29.30
CA ASP A 34 -5.35 -8.52 -29.00
C ASP A 34 -5.40 -7.28 -29.91
N ARG A 35 -5.75 -7.45 -31.19
CA ARG A 35 -5.87 -6.33 -32.14
C ARG A 35 -7.07 -5.44 -31.84
N ILE A 36 -8.20 -6.02 -31.45
CA ILE A 36 -9.41 -5.28 -31.04
C ILE A 36 -9.10 -4.49 -29.77
N GLU A 37 -8.42 -5.10 -28.80
CA GLU A 37 -7.99 -4.46 -27.56
C GLU A 37 -7.04 -3.28 -27.83
N LEU A 38 -6.09 -3.45 -28.76
CA LEU A 38 -5.18 -2.39 -29.21
C LEU A 38 -5.92 -1.23 -29.89
N LEU A 39 -6.91 -1.52 -30.74
CA LEU A 39 -7.68 -0.50 -31.45
C LEU A 39 -8.57 0.29 -30.50
N LEU A 40 -9.21 -0.38 -29.53
CA LEU A 40 -10.01 0.27 -28.49
C LEU A 40 -9.16 1.13 -27.54
N ALA A 41 -7.94 0.67 -27.23
CA ALA A 41 -6.98 1.48 -26.52
C ALA A 41 -6.62 2.75 -27.33
N SER A 42 -6.50 2.66 -28.66
CA SER A 42 -6.12 3.80 -29.50
C SER A 42 -7.21 4.87 -29.72
N GLU A 43 -8.50 4.53 -29.59
CA GLU A 43 -9.63 5.46 -29.86
C GLU A 43 -10.13 6.24 -28.65
N SER A 44 -9.69 5.91 -27.43
CA SER A 44 -10.13 6.56 -26.19
C SER A 44 -8.93 7.09 -25.41
N GLY A 45 -9.10 8.18 -24.65
CA GLY A 45 -8.05 8.77 -23.81
C GLY A 45 -7.27 7.75 -22.95
N MET A 46 -7.89 6.59 -22.66
CA MET A 46 -7.30 5.39 -22.06
C MET A 46 -5.97 4.92 -22.68
N SER A 47 -5.64 5.26 -23.93
CA SER A 47 -4.34 4.95 -24.54
C SER A 47 -3.18 5.55 -23.78
N LEU A 48 -3.33 6.77 -23.23
CA LEU A 48 -2.24 7.49 -22.59
C LEU A 48 -2.00 6.97 -21.17
N GLU A 49 -3.05 6.73 -20.39
CA GLU A 49 -2.89 6.13 -19.06
C GLU A 49 -2.41 4.68 -19.15
N LEU A 50 -2.99 3.87 -20.05
CA LEU A 50 -2.58 2.46 -20.21
C LEU A 50 -1.16 2.33 -20.78
N ASN A 51 -0.74 3.21 -21.69
CA ASN A 51 0.65 3.24 -22.14
C ASN A 51 1.59 3.73 -21.03
N SER A 52 1.16 4.65 -20.17
CA SER A 52 1.95 5.07 -19.01
C SER A 52 2.15 3.92 -18.02
N VAL A 53 1.10 3.16 -17.71
CA VAL A 53 1.19 1.95 -16.87
C VAL A 53 2.09 0.90 -17.52
N ARG A 54 1.92 0.67 -18.82
CA ARG A 54 2.77 -0.25 -19.58
C ARG A 54 4.24 0.11 -19.49
N CYS A 55 4.59 1.38 -19.71
CA CYS A 55 5.97 1.86 -19.57
C CYS A 55 6.48 1.77 -18.12
N ALA A 56 5.65 2.12 -17.14
CA ALA A 56 6.07 2.11 -15.73
C ALA A 56 6.35 0.70 -15.19
N LEU A 57 5.66 -0.31 -15.72
CA LEU A 57 5.78 -1.70 -15.29
C LEU A 57 6.53 -2.58 -16.32
N ASP A 58 7.19 -1.97 -17.31
CA ASP A 58 7.91 -2.65 -18.40
C ASP A 58 7.09 -3.77 -19.08
N ILE A 59 5.78 -3.55 -19.25
CA ILE A 59 4.87 -4.56 -19.82
C ILE A 59 5.14 -4.67 -21.33
N PRO A 60 5.39 -5.87 -21.87
CA PRO A 60 5.62 -6.06 -23.29
C PRO A 60 4.43 -5.59 -24.16
N PRO A 61 4.67 -5.09 -25.39
CA PRO A 61 3.61 -4.62 -26.28
C PRO A 61 2.65 -5.73 -26.74
N GLY A 62 3.05 -7.00 -26.64
CA GLY A 62 2.21 -8.17 -26.92
C GLY A 62 1.47 -8.72 -25.69
N GLU A 63 1.62 -8.09 -24.52
CA GLU A 63 0.94 -8.46 -23.28
C GLU A 63 -0.10 -7.39 -22.94
N SER A 64 -1.30 -7.80 -22.51
CA SER A 64 -2.32 -6.86 -22.04
C SER A 64 -1.84 -6.18 -20.76
N VAL A 65 -2.23 -4.91 -20.56
CA VAL A 65 -1.84 -4.16 -19.35
C VAL A 65 -2.35 -4.86 -18.09
N GLN A 66 -3.54 -5.44 -18.14
CA GLN A 66 -4.10 -6.21 -17.02
C GLN A 66 -3.23 -7.43 -16.66
N SER A 67 -2.78 -8.21 -17.65
CA SER A 67 -1.89 -9.35 -17.41
C SER A 67 -0.58 -8.91 -16.77
N GLY A 68 0.05 -7.87 -17.33
CA GLY A 68 1.31 -7.36 -16.81
C GLY A 68 1.20 -6.80 -15.38
N VAL A 69 0.12 -6.08 -15.07
CA VAL A 69 -0.17 -5.60 -13.71
C VAL A 69 -0.33 -6.77 -12.73
N VAL A 70 -1.10 -7.80 -13.08
CA VAL A 70 -1.31 -8.98 -12.22
C VAL A 70 0.01 -9.71 -11.96
N LYS A 71 0.86 -9.84 -12.99
CA LYS A 71 2.17 -10.47 -12.88
C LYS A 71 3.09 -9.71 -11.93
N GLU A 72 3.18 -8.38 -12.07
CA GLU A 72 4.00 -7.56 -11.18
C GLU A 72 3.47 -7.55 -9.74
N LEU A 73 2.14 -7.47 -9.55
CA LEU A 73 1.55 -7.59 -8.21
C LEU A 73 1.85 -8.94 -7.56
N THR A 74 1.81 -10.03 -8.34
CA THR A 74 2.15 -11.36 -7.84
C THR A 74 3.62 -11.43 -7.45
N ARG A 75 4.52 -10.90 -8.30
CA ARG A 75 5.96 -10.83 -8.02
C ARG A 75 6.25 -10.06 -6.74
N LEU A 76 5.68 -8.85 -6.60
CA LEU A 76 5.84 -8.01 -5.43
C LEU A 76 5.27 -8.67 -4.17
N ASN A 77 4.12 -9.35 -4.26
CA ASN A 77 3.57 -10.09 -3.12
C ASN A 77 4.49 -11.21 -2.65
N THR A 78 5.09 -11.96 -3.58
CA THR A 78 6.09 -13.00 -3.23
C THR A 78 7.31 -12.38 -2.55
N GLU A 79 7.83 -11.27 -3.09
CA GLU A 79 8.98 -10.56 -2.53
C GLU A 79 8.69 -10.00 -1.13
N ILE A 80 7.52 -9.38 -0.93
CA ILE A 80 7.08 -8.88 0.38
C ILE A 80 6.96 -10.02 1.40
N LEU A 81 6.41 -11.18 1.00
CA LEU A 81 6.31 -12.33 1.89
C LEU A 81 7.69 -12.87 2.27
N ALA A 82 8.63 -12.94 1.32
CA ALA A 82 10.00 -13.35 1.59
C ALA A 82 10.70 -12.39 2.55
N LEU A 83 10.64 -11.08 2.29
CA LEU A 83 11.22 -10.05 3.15
C LEU A 83 10.61 -10.04 4.56
N ARG A 84 9.29 -10.28 4.68
CA ARG A 84 8.63 -10.41 5.99
C ARG A 84 9.11 -11.64 6.75
N SER A 85 9.34 -12.75 6.05
CA SER A 85 9.89 -13.97 6.67
C SER A 85 11.31 -13.73 7.17
N GLU A 86 12.18 -13.14 6.34
CA GLU A 86 13.56 -12.82 6.72
C GLU A 86 13.62 -11.84 7.89
N LEU A 87 12.77 -10.80 7.88
CA LEU A 87 12.66 -9.85 8.97
C LEU A 87 12.18 -10.51 10.26
N ALA A 88 11.21 -11.45 10.18
CA ALA A 88 10.76 -12.22 11.33
C ALA A 88 11.88 -13.12 11.89
N GLU A 89 12.69 -13.76 11.04
CA GLU A 89 13.86 -14.54 11.47
C GLU A 89 14.87 -13.65 12.19
N LEU A 90 15.19 -12.49 11.61
CA LEU A 90 16.16 -11.56 12.20
C LEU A 90 15.67 -10.93 13.51
N GLN A 91 14.37 -10.69 13.64
CA GLN A 91 13.76 -10.16 14.88
C GLN A 91 13.61 -11.21 15.99
N ASN A 92 13.48 -12.49 15.62
CA ASN A 92 13.39 -13.60 16.56
C ASN A 92 14.76 -14.22 16.90
N GLN A 93 15.87 -13.58 16.50
CA GLN A 93 17.19 -14.00 16.94
C GLN A 93 17.27 -13.91 18.47
N GLU A 94 17.81 -14.95 19.10
CA GLU A 94 18.20 -14.86 20.50
C GLU A 94 19.44 -13.95 20.61
N PRO A 95 19.53 -13.12 21.66
CA PRO A 95 20.75 -12.37 21.94
C PRO A 95 21.94 -13.35 22.06
N PHE A 96 23.06 -13.05 21.41
CA PHE A 96 24.26 -13.86 21.56
C PHE A 96 24.93 -13.63 22.92
N MET A 97 24.70 -12.45 23.49
CA MET A 97 25.11 -12.05 24.83
C MET A 97 24.30 -10.82 25.26
N TYR A 98 24.53 -10.38 26.48
CA TYR A 98 24.01 -9.14 27.03
C TYR A 98 25.18 -8.22 27.41
N GLY A 99 24.92 -6.91 27.38
CA GLY A 99 25.85 -5.89 27.83
C GLY A 99 25.15 -4.81 28.63
N ILE A 100 25.93 -3.98 29.31
CA ILE A 100 25.40 -2.84 30.08
C ILE A 100 25.46 -1.57 29.23
N MET A 101 24.33 -0.88 29.12
CA MET A 101 24.22 0.46 28.53
C MET A 101 24.16 1.50 29.63
N THR A 102 24.97 2.54 29.49
CA THR A 102 24.99 3.70 30.38
C THR A 102 23.74 4.57 30.22
N PRO A 103 23.40 5.41 31.21
CA PRO A 103 22.29 6.37 31.15
C PRO A 103 22.25 7.26 29.89
N ASP A 104 23.41 7.56 29.30
CA ASP A 104 23.55 8.39 28.11
C ASP A 104 23.55 7.58 26.79
N GLY A 105 23.23 6.29 26.85
CA GLY A 105 23.06 5.42 25.70
C GLY A 105 24.37 4.87 25.11
N ARG A 106 25.48 4.90 25.86
CA ARG A 106 26.78 4.36 25.44
C ARG A 106 27.04 2.99 26.06
N ALA A 107 28.04 2.29 25.55
CA ALA A 107 28.49 1.04 26.17
C ALA A 107 29.21 1.34 27.48
N TYR A 108 28.83 0.63 28.54
CA TYR A 108 29.58 0.60 29.80
C TYR A 108 30.77 -0.35 29.64
N PHE A 109 31.97 0.12 30.02
CA PHE A 109 33.20 -0.65 29.91
C PHE A 109 33.93 -0.64 31.25
N ASP A 110 33.65 -1.67 32.05
CA ASP A 110 34.35 -1.97 33.29
C ASP A 110 34.30 -3.49 33.53
N GLU A 111 34.69 -3.94 34.73
CA GLU A 111 34.50 -5.31 35.17
C GLU A 111 33.05 -5.76 34.99
N PHE A 112 32.88 -7.01 34.55
CA PHE A 112 31.57 -7.65 34.38
C PHE A 112 30.56 -6.88 33.48
N CYS A 113 31.04 -6.11 32.49
CA CYS A 113 30.18 -5.34 31.58
C CYS A 113 29.41 -6.18 30.52
N VAL A 114 29.68 -7.48 30.45
CA VAL A 114 29.15 -8.41 29.46
C VAL A 114 28.93 -9.81 30.02
N CYS A 115 27.83 -10.47 29.66
CA CYS A 115 27.52 -11.83 30.10
C CYS A 115 26.56 -12.55 29.14
N GLU A 116 26.62 -13.88 29.10
CA GLU A 116 25.60 -14.73 28.44
C GLU A 116 24.30 -14.77 29.25
N ASP A 117 24.39 -14.68 30.59
CA ASP A 117 23.24 -14.66 31.48
C ASP A 117 22.82 -13.22 31.78
N LYS A 118 21.61 -12.86 31.34
CA LYS A 118 21.02 -11.56 31.60
C LYS A 118 20.89 -11.26 33.10
N GLY A 119 20.54 -12.26 33.92
CA GLY A 119 20.29 -12.09 35.34
C GLY A 119 21.53 -11.66 36.11
N LEU A 120 22.71 -12.16 35.71
CA LEU A 120 23.96 -11.76 36.34
C LEU A 120 24.29 -10.28 36.08
N LEU A 121 23.96 -9.75 34.89
CA LEU A 121 24.11 -8.32 34.63
C LEU A 121 23.03 -7.48 35.31
N GLU A 122 21.83 -8.02 35.50
CA GLU A 122 20.77 -7.34 36.27
C GLU A 122 21.19 -7.14 37.74
N ASP A 123 21.88 -8.13 38.33
CA ASP A 123 22.45 -8.02 39.67
C ASP A 123 23.56 -6.97 39.74
N GLU A 124 24.44 -6.89 38.72
CA GLU A 124 25.46 -5.84 38.65
C GLU A 124 24.84 -4.44 38.51
N ILE A 125 23.84 -4.31 37.64
CA ILE A 125 23.12 -3.06 37.42
C ILE A 125 22.36 -2.60 38.67
N TYR A 126 21.90 -3.53 39.51
CA TYR A 126 21.28 -3.18 40.78
C TYR A 126 22.23 -2.34 41.65
N TYR A 127 23.50 -2.75 41.78
CA TYR A 127 24.51 -1.99 42.52
C TYR A 127 24.86 -0.67 41.82
N LEU A 128 25.05 -0.68 40.49
CA LEU A 128 25.37 0.54 39.73
C LEU A 128 24.28 1.62 39.84
N ASN A 129 23.03 1.20 40.00
CA ASN A 129 21.89 2.10 40.11
C ASN A 129 21.49 2.42 41.55
N GLU A 130 22.12 1.83 42.57
CA GLU A 130 21.75 2.01 43.98
C GLU A 130 21.91 3.48 44.44
N ASP A 131 23.00 4.12 43.99
CA ASP A 131 23.32 5.51 44.34
C ASP A 131 22.65 6.55 43.42
N MET A 132 21.86 6.12 42.43
CA MET A 132 21.22 7.01 41.46
C MET A 132 19.92 7.59 42.03
N ALA A 133 19.75 8.91 41.90
CA ALA A 133 18.54 9.60 42.35
C ALA A 133 17.28 9.11 41.61
N ASP A 134 16.15 9.12 42.30
CA ASP A 134 14.86 8.76 41.71
C ASP A 134 14.50 9.69 40.54
N GLY A 135 14.22 9.10 39.38
CA GLY A 135 13.85 9.80 38.15
C GLY A 135 15.01 10.10 37.20
N GLU A 136 16.26 9.84 37.59
CA GLU A 136 17.41 9.93 36.69
C GLU A 136 17.46 8.73 35.73
N PRO A 137 17.98 8.91 34.49
CA PRO A 137 18.19 7.79 33.58
C PRO A 137 19.19 6.80 34.19
N LYS A 138 18.86 5.51 34.09
CA LYS A 138 19.59 4.42 34.77
C LYS A 138 20.39 3.58 33.80
N TYR A 139 21.38 2.86 34.32
CA TYR A 139 22.02 1.79 33.59
C TYR A 139 20.99 0.70 33.26
N SER A 140 21.12 0.09 32.09
CA SER A 140 20.19 -0.96 31.63
C SER A 140 20.92 -2.10 30.93
N VAL A 141 20.42 -3.32 31.09
CA VAL A 141 20.90 -4.46 30.30
C VAL A 141 20.33 -4.36 28.88
N VAL A 142 21.19 -4.48 27.88
CA VAL A 142 20.81 -4.50 26.47
C VAL A 142 21.22 -5.82 25.82
N PRO A 143 20.37 -6.39 24.94
CA PRO A 143 20.76 -7.55 24.15
C PRO A 143 21.78 -7.17 23.08
N LEU A 144 22.78 -8.02 22.88
CA LEU A 144 23.75 -7.90 21.81
C LEU A 144 23.53 -9.07 20.85
N TYR A 145 23.52 -8.78 19.55
CA TYR A 145 23.23 -9.75 18.49
C TYR A 145 24.46 -9.98 17.62
N ALA A 146 24.67 -11.22 17.18
CA ALA A 146 25.80 -11.58 16.33
C ALA A 146 25.69 -11.01 14.91
N ALA A 147 24.46 -10.78 14.46
CA ALA A 147 24.14 -10.08 13.22
C ALA A 147 23.32 -8.82 13.52
N PRO A 148 23.40 -7.78 12.66
CA PRO A 148 22.54 -6.62 12.78
C PRO A 148 21.06 -7.03 12.79
N VAL A 149 20.32 -6.59 13.80
CA VAL A 149 18.86 -6.71 13.79
C VAL A 149 18.33 -5.55 12.94
N PRO A 150 17.64 -5.82 11.83
CA PRO A 150 17.07 -4.75 11.01
C PRO A 150 16.05 -3.97 11.86
N PRO A 151 16.02 -2.63 11.73
CA PRO A 151 15.01 -1.84 12.43
C PRO A 151 13.62 -2.32 12.03
N ALA A 152 12.67 -2.27 12.97
CA ALA A 152 11.29 -2.59 12.66
C ALA A 152 10.84 -1.74 11.45
N PRO A 153 10.18 -2.34 10.45
CA PRO A 153 9.82 -1.63 9.24
C PRO A 153 8.92 -0.45 9.59
N THR A 154 9.43 0.77 9.43
CA THR A 154 8.61 1.97 9.48
C THR A 154 7.77 2.02 8.21
N ILE A 155 6.50 1.64 8.34
CA ILE A 155 5.47 1.75 7.29
C ILE A 155 5.15 3.24 7.09
N SER A 156 6.08 4.04 6.55
CA SER A 156 5.84 5.45 6.21
C SER A 156 5.31 5.61 4.77
N PHE A 157 5.84 4.84 3.82
CA PHE A 157 5.49 4.95 2.40
C PHE A 157 4.00 4.72 2.11
N TYR A 158 3.34 3.81 2.83
CA TYR A 158 1.90 3.55 2.65
C TYR A 158 1.05 4.73 3.12
N ARG A 159 1.46 5.43 4.18
CA ARG A 159 0.74 6.61 4.68
C ARG A 159 0.80 7.76 3.68
N ASP A 160 1.98 8.04 3.16
CA ASP A 160 2.19 9.14 2.22
C ASP A 160 1.50 8.84 0.87
N GLY A 161 1.51 7.58 0.43
CA GLY A 161 0.81 7.13 -0.77
C GLY A 161 -0.71 7.25 -0.67
N ILE A 162 -1.31 6.82 0.46
CA ILE A 162 -2.76 6.93 0.71
C ILE A 162 -3.21 8.39 0.68
N GLU A 163 -2.49 9.27 1.37
CA GLU A 163 -2.83 10.69 1.41
C GLU A 163 -2.65 11.37 0.05
N THR A 164 -1.60 11.00 -0.69
CA THR A 164 -1.37 11.52 -2.04
C THR A 164 -2.48 11.10 -3.01
N ALA A 165 -2.93 9.84 -2.92
CA ALA A 165 -4.03 9.33 -3.74
C ALA A 165 -5.36 10.04 -3.41
N ALA A 166 -5.68 10.22 -2.13
CA ALA A 166 -6.88 10.94 -1.71
C ALA A 166 -6.88 12.40 -2.20
N LYS A 167 -5.74 13.10 -2.07
CA LYS A 167 -5.58 14.47 -2.59
C LYS A 167 -5.72 14.56 -4.10
N TRP A 168 -5.28 13.53 -4.83
CA TRP A 168 -5.48 13.49 -6.27
C TRP A 168 -6.97 13.43 -6.61
N VAL A 169 -7.76 12.65 -5.87
CA VAL A 169 -9.22 12.57 -6.04
C VAL A 169 -9.90 13.89 -5.66
N ASP A 170 -9.50 14.53 -4.56
CA ASP A 170 -10.01 15.86 -4.19
C ASP A 170 -9.77 16.87 -5.33
N LYS A 171 -8.59 16.82 -5.96
CA LYS A 171 -8.27 17.69 -7.09
C LYS A 171 -9.13 17.41 -8.33
N GLN A 172 -9.48 16.15 -8.58
CA GLN A 172 -10.42 15.81 -9.66
C GLN A 172 -11.80 16.41 -9.37
N ARG A 173 -12.25 16.33 -8.12
CA ARG A 173 -13.50 16.95 -7.69
C ARG A 173 -13.45 18.47 -7.84
N GLU A 174 -12.40 19.14 -7.37
CA GLU A 174 -12.24 20.59 -7.52
C GLU A 174 -12.31 21.04 -8.99
N ALA A 175 -11.66 20.28 -9.88
CA ALA A 175 -11.72 20.53 -11.31
C ALA A 175 -13.14 20.36 -11.87
N TYR A 176 -13.83 19.30 -11.46
CA TYR A 176 -15.22 19.03 -11.85
C TYR A 176 -16.19 20.11 -11.34
N ASP A 177 -16.07 20.48 -10.07
CA ASP A 177 -16.87 21.50 -9.39
C ASP A 177 -16.66 22.89 -10.05
N SER A 178 -15.43 23.19 -10.49
CA SER A 178 -15.12 24.44 -11.20
C SER A 178 -15.71 24.48 -12.61
N GLU A 179 -15.84 23.33 -13.28
CA GLU A 179 -16.38 23.24 -14.64
C GLU A 179 -17.91 23.20 -14.65
N HIS A 180 -18.53 22.51 -13.69
CA HIS A 180 -19.96 22.20 -13.70
C HIS A 180 -20.76 22.95 -12.64
N GLY A 181 -20.09 23.43 -11.60
CA GLY A 181 -20.68 24.20 -10.52
C GLY A 181 -20.75 25.68 -10.84
N ARG A 182 -21.67 26.36 -10.18
CA ARG A 182 -21.79 27.82 -10.21
C ARG A 182 -22.17 28.34 -8.84
N HIS A 183 -21.81 29.58 -8.56
CA HIS A 183 -22.37 30.29 -7.41
C HIS A 183 -23.65 31.00 -7.82
N ASP A 184 -24.71 30.78 -7.08
CA ASP A 184 -25.93 31.57 -7.18
C ASP A 184 -25.61 33.03 -6.79
N PRO A 185 -25.88 34.01 -7.68
CA PRO A 185 -25.48 35.41 -7.44
C PRO A 185 -26.28 36.10 -6.33
N ASP A 186 -27.46 35.58 -5.97
CA ASP A 186 -28.36 36.18 -4.99
C ASP A 186 -28.08 35.65 -3.57
N THR A 187 -27.63 34.40 -3.44
CA THR A 187 -27.38 33.72 -2.16
C THR A 187 -25.90 33.42 -1.89
N GLY A 188 -25.07 33.40 -2.93
CA GLY A 188 -23.67 32.97 -2.86
C GLY A 188 -23.49 31.46 -2.71
N THR A 189 -24.57 30.68 -2.74
CA THR A 189 -24.53 29.22 -2.56
C THR A 189 -23.88 28.56 -3.78
N PHE A 190 -23.03 27.57 -3.55
CA PHE A 190 -22.48 26.75 -4.63
C PHE A 190 -23.51 25.69 -5.03
N GLU A 191 -23.84 25.63 -6.33
CA GLU A 191 -24.91 24.77 -6.85
C GLU A 191 -24.50 24.09 -8.15
N PHE A 192 -25.03 22.89 -8.37
CA PHE A 192 -24.94 22.18 -9.64
C PHE A 192 -26.21 22.40 -10.48
N GLY A 193 -26.10 22.19 -11.79
CA GLY A 193 -27.22 22.32 -12.71
C GLY A 193 -28.25 21.18 -12.63
N ASN A 194 -27.86 20.04 -12.07
CA ASN A 194 -28.72 18.87 -11.87
C ASN A 194 -28.18 17.94 -10.78
N ASP A 195 -29.05 17.04 -10.32
CA ASP A 195 -28.74 16.07 -9.25
C ASP A 195 -27.61 15.11 -9.63
N ALA A 196 -27.47 14.73 -10.90
CA ALA A 196 -26.43 13.80 -11.34
C ALA A 196 -25.02 14.40 -11.22
N GLN A 197 -24.87 15.72 -11.48
CA GLN A 197 -23.62 16.44 -11.28
C GLN A 197 -23.26 16.54 -9.79
N GLN A 198 -24.27 16.80 -8.94
CA GLN A 198 -24.09 16.84 -7.50
C GLN A 198 -23.70 15.46 -6.94
N GLU A 199 -24.38 14.40 -7.38
CA GLU A 199 -24.10 13.02 -6.99
C GLU A 199 -22.69 12.59 -7.42
N HIS A 200 -22.25 13.00 -8.61
CA HIS A 200 -20.88 12.72 -9.06
C HIS A 200 -19.82 13.39 -8.18
N SER A 201 -20.00 14.68 -7.86
CA SER A 201 -19.10 15.40 -6.95
C SER A 201 -19.09 14.75 -5.55
N SER A 202 -20.26 14.36 -5.02
CA SER A 202 -20.37 13.64 -3.75
C SER A 202 -19.65 12.28 -3.78
N THR A 203 -19.77 11.55 -4.89
CA THR A 203 -19.11 10.25 -5.05
C THR A 203 -17.59 10.39 -4.98
N LEU A 204 -17.03 11.46 -5.54
CA LEU A 204 -15.59 11.73 -5.45
C LEU A 204 -15.14 12.02 -4.02
N VAL A 205 -15.99 12.65 -3.19
CA VAL A 205 -15.73 12.79 -1.74
C VAL A 205 -15.67 11.42 -1.08
N ASP A 206 -16.68 10.58 -1.31
CA ASP A 206 -16.76 9.25 -0.70
C ASP A 206 -15.54 8.39 -1.09
N ILE A 207 -15.07 8.51 -2.34
CA ILE A 207 -13.86 7.82 -2.80
C ILE A 207 -12.62 8.35 -2.07
N ALA A 208 -12.44 9.67 -1.96
CA ALA A 208 -11.29 10.25 -1.28
C ALA A 208 -11.26 9.88 0.21
N GLU A 209 -12.41 9.89 0.88
CA GLU A 209 -12.55 9.43 2.27
C GLU A 209 -12.31 7.92 2.40
N GLY A 210 -12.84 7.11 1.49
CA GLY A 210 -12.60 5.67 1.44
C GLY A 210 -11.13 5.32 1.28
N ILE A 211 -10.38 6.07 0.45
CA ILE A 211 -8.93 5.93 0.32
C ILE A 211 -8.23 6.28 1.63
N ARG A 212 -8.57 7.40 2.28
CA ARG A 212 -8.00 7.79 3.59
C ARG A 212 -8.29 6.76 4.67
N ALA A 213 -9.45 6.10 4.61
CA ALA A 213 -9.84 5.06 5.55
C ALA A 213 -9.00 3.77 5.43
N LEU A 214 -8.25 3.59 4.33
CA LEU A 214 -7.25 2.51 4.23
C LEU A 214 -6.02 2.74 5.12
N HIS A 215 -5.90 3.93 5.72
CA HIS A 215 -4.79 4.24 6.61
C HIS A 215 -4.83 3.30 7.84
N PRO A 216 -3.71 2.68 8.25
CA PRO A 216 -3.69 1.67 9.33
C PRO A 216 -4.10 2.20 10.72
N ASN A 217 -4.22 3.52 10.90
CA ASN A 217 -4.76 4.15 12.12
C ASN A 217 -6.17 4.75 11.93
N ALA A 218 -6.82 4.56 10.78
CA ALA A 218 -8.23 4.90 10.64
C ALA A 218 -9.01 3.94 11.53
N ALA A 219 -9.71 4.47 12.53
CA ALA A 219 -10.43 3.67 13.51
C ALA A 219 -11.31 2.64 12.79
N ALA A 220 -11.23 1.37 13.22
CA ALA A 220 -12.14 0.34 12.75
C ALA A 220 -13.59 0.85 12.88
N PRO A 221 -14.45 0.64 11.87
CA PRO A 221 -15.83 1.07 11.96
C PRO A 221 -16.44 0.43 13.20
N GLN A 222 -16.83 1.26 14.17
CA GLN A 222 -17.60 0.83 15.32
C GLN A 222 -18.91 0.28 14.77
N HIS A 223 -19.03 -1.05 14.79
CA HIS A 223 -20.29 -1.75 14.61
C HIS A 223 -21.22 -1.23 15.71
N LYS A 224 -22.10 -0.29 15.36
CA LYS A 224 -23.19 0.10 16.24
C LYS A 224 -24.17 -1.05 16.21
N ASP A 225 -24.02 -1.95 17.17
CA ASP A 225 -25.06 -2.93 17.48
C ASP A 225 -26.35 -2.15 17.74
N GLY A 226 -27.36 -2.47 16.93
CA GLY A 226 -28.68 -1.92 17.08
C GLY A 226 -29.31 -2.44 18.36
N ASP A 227 -29.59 -1.54 19.29
CA ASP A 227 -30.57 -1.78 20.35
C ASP A 227 -31.96 -1.86 19.71
N ALA A 228 -32.62 -3.00 19.92
CA ALA A 228 -34.05 -3.21 19.80
C ALA A 228 -34.61 -3.62 21.16
#